data_AF-A0A0L7T1T7-F1
#
_entry.id   AF-A0A0L7T1T7-F1
#
_cell.length_a   1.000
_cell.length_b   1.000
_cell.length_c   1.000
_cell.angle_alpha   90.00
_cell.angle_beta   90.00
_cell.angle_gamma   90.00
#
_symmetry.space_group_name_H-M   'P 1'
#
loop_
_entity.id
_entity.type
_entity.pdbx_description
1 polymer ?
#
loop_
_entity_poly.entity_id
_entity_poly.type
_entity_poly.pdbx_seq_one_letter_code
_entity_poly.pdbx_strand_id
1 'polypeptide(L)' 'MEMQHFIFFVKGKTVVPQSLDEAEAGEIIRSVLLQQFNISRLHIIARNNKEALDKFALISETAADDVLKEVVLC' A
#
# COMPACT_ATOMS: atom_id res chain seq x y z
N MET A 1 -16.96 -11.47 -4.53
CA MET A 1 -15.93 -10.46 -4.86
C MET A 1 -14.61 -11.19 -5.03
N GLU A 2 -13.93 -10.92 -6.13
CA GLU A 2 -12.60 -11.47 -6.40
C GLU A 2 -11.55 -10.85 -5.46
N MET A 3 -10.45 -11.57 -5.28
CA MET A 3 -9.32 -11.12 -4.48
C MET A 3 -8.48 -10.15 -5.30
N GLN A 4 -8.06 -9.05 -4.68
CA GLN A 4 -7.30 -7.98 -5.33
C GLN A 4 -5.95 -7.75 -4.65
N HIS A 5 -4.96 -7.33 -5.43
CA HIS A 5 -3.65 -6.96 -4.90
C HIS A 5 -3.61 -5.50 -4.50
N PHE A 6 -3.13 -5.22 -3.29
CA PHE A 6 -3.01 -3.87 -2.76
C PHE A 6 -1.57 -3.51 -2.45
N ILE A 7 -1.22 -2.27 -2.75
CA ILE A 7 -0.06 -1.57 -2.21
C ILE A 7 -0.53 -0.48 -1.24
N PHE A 8 0.34 -0.05 -0.35
CA PHE A 8 0.03 0.98 0.63
C PHE A 8 0.92 2.19 0.47
N PHE A 9 0.29 3.36 0.38
CA PHE A 9 0.95 4.65 0.41
C PHE A 9 0.91 5.25 1.80
N VAL A 10 2.05 5.75 2.27
CA VAL A 10 2.21 6.31 3.61
C VAL A 10 2.70 7.76 3.51
N LYS A 11 2.03 8.66 4.24
CA LYS A 11 2.49 10.05 4.44
C LYS A 11 2.25 10.46 5.87
N GLY A 12 3.33 10.52 6.65
CA GLY A 12 3.25 10.73 8.10
C GLY A 12 2.48 9.60 8.78
N LYS A 13 1.26 9.88 9.27
CA LYS A 13 0.39 8.90 9.93
C LYS A 13 -0.75 8.39 9.04
N THR A 14 -0.86 8.90 7.82
CA THR A 14 -1.93 8.53 6.88
C THR A 14 -1.46 7.37 6.02
N VAL A 15 -2.27 6.30 5.98
CA VAL A 15 -2.04 5.11 5.17
C VAL A 15 -3.21 4.96 4.19
N VAL A 16 -2.92 4.79 2.91
CA VAL A 16 -3.92 4.66 1.85
C VAL A 16 -3.66 3.38 1.05
N PRO A 17 -4.59 2.40 1.04
CA PRO A 17 -4.50 1.23 0.17
C PRO A 17 -4.86 1.63 -1.27
N GLN A 18 -4.14 1.07 -2.23
CA GLN A 18 -4.46 1.22 -3.66
C GLN A 18 -4.48 -0.16 -4.31
N SER A 19 -5.56 -0.46 -5.03
CA SER A 19 -5.68 -1.69 -5.80
C SER A 19 -4.80 -1.62 -7.04
N LEU A 20 -4.05 -2.69 -7.31
CA LEU A 20 -3.23 -2.85 -8.52
C LEU A 20 -4.04 -3.39 -9.71
N ASP A 21 -5.25 -3.87 -9.47
CA ASP A 21 -6.14 -4.37 -10.53
C ASP A 21 -6.88 -3.22 -11.24
N GLU A 22 -6.72 -1.99 -10.75
CA GLU A 22 -7.18 -0.78 -11.42
C GLU A 22 -6.20 -0.42 -12.54
N ALA A 23 -6.68 -0.39 -13.78
CA ALA A 23 -5.86 -0.10 -14.97
C ALA A 23 -5.14 1.27 -14.91
N GLU A 24 -5.68 2.22 -14.14
CA GLU A 24 -5.15 3.57 -13.94
C GLU A 24 -4.11 3.67 -12.81
N ALA A 25 -3.83 2.57 -12.10
CA ALA A 25 -2.98 2.56 -10.91
C ALA A 25 -1.59 3.13 -11.18
N GLY A 26 -1.03 3.00 -12.38
CA GLY A 26 0.29 3.53 -12.72
C GLY A 26 0.39 5.06 -12.61
N GLU A 27 -0.59 5.80 -13.13
CA GLU A 27 -0.60 7.27 -13.04
C GLU A 27 -0.89 7.74 -11.62
N ILE A 28 -1.73 7.01 -10.88
CA ILE A 28 -2.02 7.29 -9.47
C ILE A 28 -0.75 7.06 -8.64
N ILE A 29 -0.09 5.91 -8.76
CA ILE A 29 1.19 5.60 -8.11
C ILE A 29 2.20 6.71 -8.42
N ARG A 30 2.36 7.06 -9.70
CA ARG A 30 3.30 8.11 -10.13
C ARG A 30 2.96 9.47 -9.52
N SER A 31 1.69 9.88 -9.56
CA SER A 31 1.23 11.16 -9.00
C SER A 31 1.40 11.23 -7.49
N VAL A 32 1.11 10.12 -6.80
CA VAL A 32 1.24 9.99 -5.34
C VAL A 32 2.72 10.01 -4.93
N LEU A 33 3.60 9.38 -5.70
CA LEU A 33 5.06 9.47 -5.52
C LEU A 33 5.58 10.90 -5.66
N LEU A 34 5.13 11.64 -6.69
CA LEU A 34 5.49 13.06 -6.88
C LEU A 34 5.04 13.95 -5.70
N GLN A 35 4.01 13.53 -4.96
CA GLN A 35 3.53 14.21 -3.75
C GLN A 35 4.26 13.79 -2.46
N GLN A 36 5.40 13.10 -2.59
CA GLN A 36 6.26 12.61 -1.50
C GLN A 36 5.55 11.62 -0.57
N PHE A 37 4.70 10.75 -1.13
CA PHE A 37 4.25 9.57 -0.41
C PHE A 37 5.28 8.45 -0.52
N ASN A 38 5.38 7.69 0.55
CA ASN A 38 6.20 6.50 0.62
C ASN A 38 5.38 5.27 0.23
N ILE A 39 5.99 4.30 -0.45
CA ILE A 39 5.31 3.05 -0.80
C ILE A 39 5.82 1.93 0.10
N SER A 40 4.93 1.22 0.77
CA SER A 40 5.31 0.02 1.52
C SER A 40 5.73 -1.10 0.56
N ARG A 41 6.79 -1.83 0.91
CA ARG A 41 7.18 -3.06 0.21
C ARG A 41 6.21 -4.22 0.45
N LEU A 42 5.29 -4.07 1.41
CA LEU A 42 4.29 -5.07 1.72
C LEU A 42 3.12 -4.97 0.73
N HIS A 43 2.87 -6.05 0.00
CA HIS A 43 1.70 -6.20 -0.86
C HIS A 43 0.68 -7.12 -0.19
N ILE A 44 -0.60 -6.75 -0.21
CA ILE A 44 -1.66 -7.51 0.47
C ILE A 44 -2.73 -7.94 -0.51
N ILE A 45 -3.14 -9.19 -0.39
CA ILE A 45 -4.29 -9.70 -1.13
C ILE A 45 -5.54 -9.61 -0.24
N ALA A 46 -6.56 -8.89 -0.72
CA ALA A 46 -7.81 -8.67 0.01
C ALA A 46 -9.00 -8.48 -0.94
N ARG A 47 -10.23 -8.62 -0.45
CA ARG A 47 -11.43 -8.45 -1.30
C ARG A 47 -11.80 -6.98 -1.49
N ASN A 48 -11.36 -6.10 -0.60
CA ASN A 48 -11.64 -4.67 -0.63
C ASN A 48 -10.65 -3.88 0.26
N ASN A 49 -10.70 -2.55 0.16
CA ASN A 49 -9.82 -1.62 0.87
C ASN A 49 -9.87 -1.78 2.40
N LYS A 50 -11.04 -2.08 2.97
CA LYS A 50 -11.21 -2.25 4.42
C LYS A 50 -10.44 -3.48 4.89
N GLU A 51 -10.65 -4.62 4.24
CA GLU A 51 -9.95 -5.86 4.56
C GLU A 51 -8.43 -5.71 4.33
N ALA A 52 -8.03 -4.97 3.30
CA ALA A 52 -6.62 -4.67 3.05
C ALA A 52 -5.99 -3.88 4.21
N LEU A 53 -6.67 -2.81 4.68
CA LEU A 53 -6.22 -2.00 5.83
C LEU A 53 -6.14 -2.82 7.12
N ASP A 54 -7.14 -3.65 7.41
CA ASP A 54 -7.16 -4.49 8.60
C ASP A 54 -5.98 -5.49 8.59
N LYS A 55 -5.69 -6.10 7.43
CA LYS A 55 -4.53 -6.98 7.26
C LYS A 55 -3.21 -6.22 7.36
N PHE A 56 -3.13 -5.01 6.82
CA PHE A 56 -1.94 -4.17 6.90
C PHE A 56 -1.61 -3.84 8.34
N ALA A 57 -2.58 -3.40 9.14
CA ALA A 57 -2.39 -3.11 10.56
C ALA A 57 -1.85 -4.34 11.31
N LEU A 58 -2.51 -5.49 11.16
CA LEU A 58 -2.10 -6.74 11.81
C LEU A 58 -0.68 -7.19 11.44
N ILE A 59 -0.34 -7.11 10.14
CA ILE A 59 1.00 -7.51 9.66
C ILE A 59 2.04 -6.48 10.11
N SER A 60 1.73 -5.18 10.09
CA SER A 60 2.66 -4.13 10.51
C SER A 60 3.07 -4.21 11.98
N GLU A 61 2.23 -4.80 12.83
CA GLU A 61 2.55 -5.04 14.24
C GLU A 61 3.48 -6.24 14.47
N THR A 62 3.59 -7.15 13.49
CA THR A 62 4.23 -8.46 13.64
C THR A 62 5.35 -8.74 12.65
N ALA A 63 5.43 -7.97 11.56
CA ALA A 63 6.44 -8.12 10.52
C ALA A 63 7.78 -7.51 10.94
N ALA A 64 8.86 -8.09 10.44
CA ALA A 64 10.20 -7.53 10.60
C ALA A 64 10.31 -6.17 9.90
N ASP A 65 11.03 -5.23 10.51
CA ASP A 65 11.21 -3.85 10.02
C ASP A 65 11.61 -3.80 8.53
N ASP A 66 12.43 -4.74 8.06
CA ASP A 66 12.89 -4.81 6.68
C ASP A 66 11.78 -5.05 5.65
N VAL A 67 10.71 -5.75 6.03
CA VAL A 67 9.52 -6.01 5.19
C VAL A 67 8.62 -4.78 5.12
N LEU A 68 8.59 -4.00 6.21
CA LEU A 68 7.80 -2.78 6.32
C LEU A 68 8.52 -1.56 5.76
N LYS A 69 9.83 -1.65 5.49
CA LYS A 69 10.63 -0.57 4.92
C LYS A 69 9.95 0.03 3.71
N GLU A 70 9.80 1.33 3.76
CA GLU A 70 9.28 2.14 2.69
C GLU A 70 10.30 2.24 1.54
N VAL A 71 9.81 2.17 0.30
CA VAL A 71 10.60 2.60 -0.86
C VAL A 71 10.32 4.08 -1.06
N VAL A 72 11.37 4.86 -0.94
CA VAL A 72 11.41 6.23 -1.44
C VAL A 72 11.86 6.15 -2.90
N LEU A 73 10.96 6.42 -3.84
CA LEU A 73 11.34 6.60 -5.24
C LEU A 73 11.64 8.09 -5.42
N CYS A 74 12.92 8.42 -5.52
CA CYS A 74 13.44 9.76 -5.75
C CYS A 74 13.14 10.26 -7.16
#